data_AF-A0AAV9XKK5-F1
#
_entry.id   AF-A0AAV9XKK5-F1
#
_cell.length_a   1.000
_cell.length_b   1.000
_cell.length_c   1.000
_cell.angle_alpha   90.00
_cell.angle_beta   90.00
_cell.angle_gamma   90.00
#
_symmetry.space_group_name_H-M   'P 1'
#
loop_
_entity.id
_entity.type
_entity.pdbx_description
1 polymer ?
#
loop_
_entity_poly.entity_id
_entity_poly.type
_entity_poly.pdbx_seq_one_letter_code
_entity_poly.pdbx_strand_id
1 'polypeptide(L)'
;MRFSTLLLPALSLAATIHAAPVEEESNIAARASTSNPYFTVTNFSNSGQPHSVTSFVYFKVKSEPFGQTAECTAQKNGPIATAGYWTKCKPSSFGFGFTYDKTSKAYVLTITQNTGGNLLTGAVTVPNKQKTIVNKINPNGNVQSLVHEKNFRVWANLQ
;
A
#
# COMPACT_ATOMS: atom_id res chain seq x y z
N MET A 1 -54.19 16.93 -41.23
CA MET A 1 -52.83 16.34 -41.31
C MET A 1 -52.90 14.94 -40.72
N ARG A 2 -52.30 13.95 -41.39
CA ARG A 2 -52.42 12.52 -41.09
C ARG A 2 -51.38 12.08 -40.05
N PHE A 3 -51.79 11.15 -39.18
CA PHE A 3 -50.94 10.34 -38.31
C PHE A 3 -49.95 9.50 -39.13
N SER A 4 -48.70 9.40 -38.68
CA SER A 4 -47.80 8.27 -38.96
C SER A 4 -46.58 8.26 -38.01
N THR A 5 -46.56 7.23 -37.15
CA THR A 5 -45.41 6.41 -36.67
C THR A 5 -44.12 7.05 -36.14
N LEU A 6 -43.72 6.60 -34.94
CA LEU A 6 -42.45 5.87 -34.75
C LEU A 6 -42.52 5.00 -33.48
N LEU A 7 -42.71 3.71 -33.71
CA LEU A 7 -42.41 2.61 -32.79
C LEU A 7 -40.88 2.47 -32.68
N LEU A 8 -40.35 2.40 -31.45
CA LEU A 8 -39.04 1.83 -31.17
C LEU A 8 -39.13 1.00 -29.87
N PRO A 9 -39.26 -0.34 -29.98
CA PRO A 9 -39.03 -1.27 -28.90
C PRO A 9 -37.60 -1.83 -29.00
N ALA A 10 -36.77 -1.66 -27.97
CA ALA A 10 -35.51 -2.38 -27.75
C ALA A 10 -34.75 -1.72 -26.59
N LEU A 11 -34.17 -2.36 -25.58
CA LEU A 11 -33.87 -3.75 -25.26
C LEU A 11 -33.67 -3.79 -23.74
N SER A 12 -34.15 -4.85 -23.08
CA SER A 12 -33.84 -5.09 -21.67
C SER A 12 -32.35 -5.40 -21.50
N LEU A 13 -31.65 -4.72 -20.59
CA LEU A 13 -30.40 -5.23 -20.06
C LEU A 13 -30.71 -6.16 -18.89
N ALA A 14 -30.91 -7.45 -19.18
CA ALA A 14 -30.75 -8.49 -18.18
C ALA A 14 -29.24 -8.71 -17.98
N ALA A 15 -28.65 -8.01 -17.02
CA ALA A 15 -27.32 -8.34 -16.56
C ALA A 15 -27.41 -9.64 -15.73
N THR A 16 -27.03 -10.76 -16.35
CA THR A 16 -26.77 -12.00 -15.63
C THR A 16 -25.52 -11.80 -14.77
N ILE A 17 -25.72 -11.56 -13.48
CA ILE A 17 -24.64 -11.64 -12.49
C ILE A 17 -24.23 -13.11 -12.41
N HIS A 18 -23.20 -13.50 -13.18
CA HIS A 18 -22.43 -14.69 -12.87
C HIS A 18 -21.60 -14.38 -11.62
N ALA A 19 -22.19 -14.64 -10.45
CA ALA A 19 -21.41 -14.79 -9.23
C ALA A 19 -20.56 -16.06 -9.41
N ALA A 20 -19.28 -15.89 -9.71
CA ALA A 20 -18.32 -16.98 -9.58
C ALA A 20 -18.34 -17.46 -8.12
N PRO A 21 -18.35 -18.78 -7.86
CA PRO A 21 -18.28 -19.28 -6.50
C PRO A 21 -16.94 -18.85 -5.90
N VAL A 22 -17.00 -18.07 -4.82
CA VAL A 22 -15.83 -17.79 -4.00
C VAL A 22 -15.57 -19.06 -3.19
N GLU A 23 -14.41 -19.67 -3.42
CA GLU A 23 -13.93 -20.78 -2.61
C GLU A 23 -13.88 -20.35 -1.14
N GLU A 24 -14.55 -21.13 -0.32
CA GLU A 24 -14.74 -20.94 1.10
C GLU A 24 -13.44 -21.32 1.82
N GLU A 25 -12.65 -20.32 2.23
CA GLU A 25 -11.60 -20.52 3.24
C GLU A 25 -11.82 -19.60 4.45
N SER A 26 -12.34 -20.24 5.50
CA SER A 26 -11.94 -20.05 6.91
C SER A 26 -12.11 -18.65 7.52
N ASN A 27 -13.29 -18.43 8.10
CA ASN A 27 -13.51 -17.81 9.42
C ASN A 27 -12.44 -16.83 9.93
N ILE A 28 -12.54 -15.55 9.55
CA ILE A 28 -12.14 -14.44 10.44
C ILE A 28 -13.29 -13.43 10.47
N ALA A 29 -14.28 -13.70 11.32
CA ALA A 29 -15.22 -12.67 11.73
C ALA A 29 -14.43 -11.56 12.43
N ALA A 30 -14.30 -10.42 11.75
CA ALA A 30 -13.70 -9.21 12.32
C ALA A 30 -14.51 -8.79 13.55
N ARG A 31 -13.98 -9.02 14.75
CA ARG A 31 -14.52 -8.43 15.98
C ARG A 31 -14.44 -6.91 15.85
N ALA A 32 -15.59 -6.24 15.81
CA ALA A 32 -15.68 -4.79 15.83
C ALA A 32 -15.05 -4.27 17.14
N SER A 33 -13.85 -3.68 17.05
CA SER A 33 -13.22 -2.98 18.16
C SER A 33 -13.73 -1.54 18.22
N THR A 34 -13.98 -1.04 19.42
CA THR A 34 -14.32 0.36 19.71
C THR A 34 -13.11 1.31 19.65
N SER A 35 -11.94 0.82 19.25
CA SER A 35 -10.72 1.62 19.11
C SER A 35 -10.48 2.02 17.65
N ASN A 36 -10.02 3.26 17.44
CA ASN A 36 -9.67 3.75 16.10
C ASN A 36 -8.64 2.80 15.48
N PRO A 37 -8.92 2.23 14.29
CA PRO A 37 -8.05 1.22 13.70
C PRO A 37 -6.72 1.85 13.28
N TYR A 38 -5.66 1.05 13.29
CA TYR A 38 -4.33 1.48 12.91
C TYR A 38 -3.50 0.33 12.37
N PHE A 39 -2.44 0.67 11.66
CA PHE A 39 -1.40 -0.25 11.24
C PHE A 39 -0.19 -0.12 12.16
N THR A 40 0.34 -1.25 12.60
CA THR A 40 1.68 -1.32 13.21
C THR A 40 2.67 -1.69 12.12
N VAL A 41 3.57 -0.76 11.79
CA VAL A 41 4.67 -0.98 10.85
C VAL A 41 5.89 -1.41 11.64
N THR A 42 6.61 -2.42 11.16
CA THR A 42 7.84 -2.92 11.76
C THR A 42 8.90 -3.20 10.70
N ASN A 43 10.17 -3.15 11.12
CA ASN A 43 11.32 -3.35 10.25
C ASN A 43 11.32 -2.46 9.01
N PHE A 44 10.78 -1.25 9.10
CA PHE A 44 10.82 -0.30 8.02
C PHE A 44 12.26 -0.01 7.60
N SER A 45 12.54 -0.19 6.32
CA SER A 45 13.81 0.14 5.70
C SER A 45 13.57 0.73 4.32
N ASN A 46 14.36 1.74 4.00
CA ASN A 46 14.48 2.25 2.64
C ASN A 46 15.95 2.55 2.38
N SER A 47 16.54 1.79 1.46
CA SER A 47 17.96 1.90 1.18
C SER A 47 18.33 1.39 -0.21
N GLY A 48 19.32 2.02 -0.81
CA GLY A 48 19.94 1.61 -2.07
C GLY A 48 21.37 2.11 -2.17
N GLN A 49 22.15 1.58 -3.11
CA GLN A 49 23.48 2.11 -3.35
C GLN A 49 23.39 3.36 -4.25
N PRO A 50 24.13 4.45 -3.98
CA PRO A 50 24.03 5.71 -4.73
C PRO A 50 24.25 5.59 -6.23
N HIS A 51 25.06 4.61 -6.65
CA HIS A 51 25.41 4.34 -8.04
C HIS A 51 24.81 3.04 -8.57
N SER A 52 23.97 2.36 -7.77
CA SER A 52 23.29 1.16 -8.22
C SER A 52 21.95 1.51 -8.83
N VAL A 53 21.54 0.67 -9.78
CA VAL A 53 20.18 0.66 -10.32
C VAL A 53 19.15 0.12 -9.32
N THR A 54 19.53 -0.16 -8.07
CA THR A 54 18.64 -0.85 -7.14
C THR A 54 18.61 -0.24 -5.75
N SER A 55 17.43 0.22 -5.35
CA SER A 55 17.02 0.53 -3.98
C SER A 55 15.76 -0.26 -3.64
N PHE A 56 15.57 -0.52 -2.34
CA PHE A 56 14.42 -1.24 -1.82
C PHE A 56 13.71 -0.41 -0.76
N VAL A 57 12.38 -0.49 -0.75
CA VAL A 57 11.56 -0.18 0.42
C VAL A 57 10.98 -1.48 0.94
N TYR A 58 11.11 -1.71 2.24
CA TYR A 58 10.66 -2.94 2.90
C TYR A 58 10.05 -2.61 4.26
N PHE A 59 8.96 -3.28 4.60
CA PHE A 59 8.41 -3.30 5.95
C PHE A 59 7.45 -4.47 6.15
N LYS A 60 7.23 -4.84 7.41
CA LYS A 60 6.12 -5.70 7.82
C LYS A 60 5.02 -4.84 8.42
N VAL A 61 3.77 -5.19 8.16
CA VAL A 61 2.61 -4.48 8.69
C VAL A 61 1.67 -5.44 9.39
N LYS A 62 1.08 -4.99 10.49
CA LYS A 62 -0.05 -5.65 11.16
C LYS A 62 -1.21 -4.66 11.25
N SER A 63 -2.40 -5.10 10.90
CA SER A 63 -3.64 -4.34 11.07
C SER A 63 -4.23 -4.58 12.46
N GLU A 64 -4.63 -3.51 13.13
CA GLU A 64 -5.31 -3.54 14.42
C GLU A 64 -6.69 -2.88 14.25
N PRO A 65 -7.78 -3.50 14.74
CA PRO A 65 -7.84 -4.72 15.55
C PRO A 65 -7.84 -6.03 14.74
N PHE A 66 -7.83 -5.98 13.40
CA PHE A 66 -8.10 -7.14 12.54
C PHE A 66 -7.07 -8.26 12.63
N GLY A 67 -5.89 -7.99 13.19
CA GLY A 67 -4.83 -8.97 13.45
C GLY A 67 -4.08 -9.46 12.20
N GLN A 68 -4.53 -9.11 11.00
CA GLN A 68 -3.90 -9.57 9.75
C GLN A 68 -2.55 -8.90 9.55
N THR A 69 -1.59 -9.65 9.03
CA THR A 69 -0.22 -9.19 8.78
C THR A 69 0.17 -9.33 7.32
N ALA A 70 1.04 -8.45 6.83
CA ALA A 70 1.66 -8.57 5.52
C ALA A 70 3.12 -8.10 5.51
N GLU A 71 3.85 -8.55 4.50
CA GLU A 71 5.17 -8.08 4.14
C GLU A 71 5.10 -7.30 2.83
N CYS A 72 5.58 -6.06 2.87
CA CYS A 72 5.52 -5.12 1.77
C CYS A 72 6.95 -4.82 1.30
N THR A 73 7.19 -5.02 0.01
CA THR A 73 8.49 -4.75 -0.61
C THR A 73 8.31 -4.16 -2.00
N ALA A 74 9.17 -3.22 -2.38
CA ALA A 74 9.29 -2.75 -3.75
C ALA A 74 10.73 -2.36 -4.07
N GLN A 75 11.08 -2.50 -5.35
CA GLN A 75 12.39 -2.17 -5.89
C GLN A 75 12.27 -1.03 -6.89
N LYS A 76 13.21 -0.09 -6.87
CA LYS A 76 13.33 0.96 -7.89
C LYS A 76 14.78 1.40 -8.08
N ASN A 77 15.07 1.98 -9.24
CA ASN A 77 16.35 2.62 -9.52
C ASN A 77 16.48 3.95 -8.77
N GLY A 78 17.68 4.19 -8.22
CA GLY A 78 18.02 5.39 -7.45
C GLY A 78 18.44 5.08 -6.02
N PRO A 79 18.80 6.12 -5.23
CA PRO A 79 19.32 5.93 -3.88
C PRO A 79 18.23 5.62 -2.83
N ILE A 80 17.04 6.19 -3.02
CA ILE A 80 15.87 6.00 -2.16
C ILE A 80 14.75 5.41 -3.01
N ALA A 81 14.24 4.26 -2.59
CA ALA A 81 13.16 3.59 -3.31
C ALA A 81 11.86 4.37 -3.18
N THR A 82 11.08 4.41 -4.25
CA THR A 82 9.68 4.86 -4.22
C THR A 82 8.81 3.79 -4.85
N ALA A 83 7.58 3.66 -4.39
CA ALA A 83 6.60 2.72 -4.93
C ALA A 83 5.31 3.48 -5.27
N GLY A 84 4.78 3.28 -6.47
CA GLY A 84 3.48 3.81 -6.84
C GLY A 84 2.38 3.13 -6.02
N TYR A 85 1.32 3.88 -5.70
CA TYR A 85 0.10 3.27 -5.20
C TYR A 85 -0.70 2.72 -6.40
N TRP A 86 -1.19 1.48 -6.43
CA TRP A 86 -1.18 0.40 -5.44
C TRP A 86 -0.07 -0.61 -5.70
N THR A 87 0.90 -0.75 -4.79
CA THR A 87 1.90 -1.83 -4.81
C THR A 87 1.46 -2.96 -3.87
N LYS A 88 1.33 -4.18 -4.41
CA LYS A 88 0.85 -5.36 -3.65
C LYS A 88 1.85 -5.80 -2.60
N CYS A 89 1.37 -6.07 -1.38
CA CYS A 89 2.11 -6.79 -0.36
C CYS A 89 1.79 -8.30 -0.41
N LYS A 90 2.48 -9.09 0.41
CA LYS A 90 2.18 -10.52 0.62
C LYS A 90 1.71 -10.74 2.05
N PRO A 91 0.48 -11.26 2.30
CA PRO A 91 -0.54 -11.64 1.33
C PRO A 91 -1.16 -10.44 0.60
N SER A 92 -1.84 -10.72 -0.52
CA SER A 92 -2.36 -9.73 -1.47
C SER A 92 -3.53 -8.87 -0.96
N SER A 93 -4.05 -9.15 0.24
CA SER A 93 -5.07 -8.31 0.89
C SER A 93 -4.53 -6.94 1.32
N PHE A 94 -3.20 -6.75 1.30
CA PHE A 94 -2.55 -5.48 1.60
C PHE A 94 -1.92 -4.85 0.35
N GLY A 95 -1.89 -3.52 0.34
CA GLY A 95 -1.12 -2.75 -0.61
C GLY A 95 -0.58 -1.48 0.01
N PHE A 96 0.41 -0.90 -0.66
CA PHE A 96 1.04 0.32 -0.21
C PHE A 96 1.46 1.24 -1.35
N GLY A 97 1.72 2.49 -1.01
CA GLY A 97 2.41 3.46 -1.84
C GLY A 97 3.50 4.13 -1.01
N PHE A 98 4.65 4.42 -1.61
CA PHE A 98 5.72 5.18 -0.97
C PHE A 98 6.21 6.23 -1.95
N THR A 99 5.67 7.45 -1.82
CA THR A 99 5.82 8.50 -2.83
C THR A 99 6.51 9.73 -2.24
N TYR A 100 7.26 10.47 -3.06
CA TYR A 100 7.85 11.73 -2.63
C TYR A 100 6.87 12.87 -2.93
N ASP A 101 6.40 13.56 -1.89
CA ASP A 101 5.61 14.77 -2.02
C ASP A 101 6.55 15.98 -2.14
N LYS A 102 6.49 16.66 -3.29
CA LYS A 102 7.31 17.84 -3.58
C LYS A 102 6.92 19.04 -2.72
N THR A 103 5.69 19.09 -2.24
CA THR A 103 5.17 20.23 -1.46
C THR A 103 5.73 20.20 -0.04
N SER A 104 5.55 19.08 0.67
CA SER A 104 6.11 18.88 2.00
C SER A 104 7.60 18.54 2.02
N LYS A 105 8.19 18.24 0.84
CA LYS A 105 9.58 17.75 0.68
C LYS A 105 9.85 16.50 1.51
N ALA A 106 8.85 15.65 1.67
CA ALA A 106 8.90 14.42 2.47
C ALA A 106 8.33 13.25 1.68
N TYR A 107 8.59 12.04 2.16
CA TYR A 107 7.95 10.86 1.62
C TYR A 107 6.63 10.61 2.34
N VAL A 108 5.66 10.06 1.63
CA VAL A 108 4.37 9.64 2.17
C VAL A 108 4.25 8.14 1.99
N LEU A 109 4.14 7.43 3.11
CA LEU A 109 3.80 6.02 3.14
C LEU A 109 2.29 5.90 3.30
N THR A 110 1.61 5.37 2.28
CA THR A 110 0.20 5.01 2.32
C THR A 110 0.09 3.50 2.42
N ILE A 111 -0.71 2.99 3.34
CA ILE A 111 -0.98 1.56 3.53
C ILE A 111 -2.47 1.36 3.40
N THR A 112 -2.86 0.28 2.75
CA THR A 112 -4.26 -0.09 2.64
C THR A 112 -4.44 -1.60 2.73
N GLN A 113 -5.54 -2.02 3.32
CA GLN A 113 -5.93 -3.41 3.46
C GLN A 113 -7.39 -3.59 3.04
N ASN A 114 -7.65 -4.57 2.19
CA ASN A 114 -9.00 -5.06 1.94
C ASN A 114 -9.38 -6.06 3.05
N THR A 115 -10.38 -5.74 3.85
CA THR A 115 -10.83 -6.58 4.97
C THR A 115 -12.01 -7.49 4.60
N GLY A 116 -12.21 -7.78 3.32
CA GLY A 116 -13.30 -8.66 2.83
C GLY A 116 -14.64 -7.95 2.65
N GLY A 117 -14.65 -6.63 2.49
CA GLY A 117 -15.88 -5.84 2.30
C GLY A 117 -15.71 -4.35 2.60
N ASN A 118 -14.69 -4.00 3.39
CA ASN A 118 -14.29 -2.63 3.69
C ASN A 118 -12.83 -2.41 3.30
N LEU A 119 -12.46 -1.14 3.18
CA LEU A 119 -11.09 -0.73 2.91
C LEU A 119 -10.53 0.01 4.14
N LEU A 120 -9.50 -0.56 4.75
CA LEU A 120 -8.78 0.11 5.82
C LEU A 120 -7.59 0.86 5.22
N THR A 121 -7.55 2.19 5.33
CA THR A 121 -6.49 3.02 4.72
C THR A 121 -5.88 3.97 5.74
N GLY A 122 -4.54 4.06 5.74
CA GLY A 122 -3.79 4.99 6.58
C GLY A 122 -2.59 5.58 5.83
N ALA A 123 -2.15 6.76 6.24
CA ALA A 123 -0.97 7.40 5.68
C ALA A 123 -0.12 8.07 6.76
N VAL A 124 1.19 8.08 6.56
CA VAL A 124 2.15 8.78 7.41
C VAL A 124 3.24 9.44 6.59
N THR A 125 3.70 10.59 7.06
CA THR A 125 4.84 11.29 6.47
C THR A 125 6.14 10.75 7.04
N VAL A 126 7.04 10.34 6.15
CA VAL A 126 8.42 9.96 6.45
C VAL A 126 9.34 11.11 6.00
N PRO A 127 10.02 11.81 6.93
CA PRO A 127 10.92 12.89 6.57
C PRO A 127 12.01 12.45 5.57
N ASN A 128 12.33 13.32 4.61
CA ASN A 128 13.45 13.10 3.69
C ASN A 128 14.80 13.39 4.37
N LYS A 129 15.12 12.63 5.42
CA LYS A 129 16.42 12.67 6.09
C LYS A 129 17.25 11.49 5.61
N GLN A 130 18.23 11.73 4.76
CA GLN A 130 19.07 10.67 4.19
C GLN A 130 20.40 10.54 4.93
N LYS A 131 20.88 9.31 5.07
CA LYS A 131 22.21 8.99 5.60
C LYS A 131 22.94 8.06 4.65
N THR A 132 24.22 8.37 4.41
CA THR A 132 25.16 7.49 3.71
C THR A 132 25.86 6.60 4.72
N ILE A 133 25.75 5.30 4.53
CA ILE A 133 26.56 4.28 5.20
C ILE A 133 27.79 4.08 4.32
N VAL A 134 28.95 4.51 4.83
CA VAL A 134 30.21 4.47 4.08
C VAL A 134 30.86 3.10 4.21
N ASN A 135 31.10 2.45 3.08
CA ASN A 135 31.95 1.28 2.98
C ASN A 135 33.40 1.74 2.76
N LYS A 136 34.22 1.61 3.82
CA LYS A 136 35.62 2.06 3.83
C LYS A 136 36.54 1.24 2.90
N ILE A 137 36.12 0.04 2.51
CA ILE A 137 36.92 -0.89 1.67
C ILE A 137 36.60 -0.66 0.19
N ASN A 138 35.34 -0.42 -0.14
CA ASN A 138 34.89 -0.15 -1.50
C ASN A 138 33.85 0.99 -1.50
N PRO A 139 34.21 2.21 -1.92
CA PRO A 139 33.28 3.34 -1.99
C PRO A 139 32.04 3.10 -2.86
N ASN A 140 32.11 2.21 -3.87
CA ASN A 140 30.95 1.82 -4.68
C ASN A 140 29.93 0.97 -3.88
N GLY A 141 30.36 0.41 -2.74
CA GLY A 141 29.51 -0.29 -1.79
C GLY A 141 28.83 0.61 -0.76
N ASN A 142 28.95 1.94 -0.88
CA ASN A 142 28.21 2.88 -0.05
C ASN A 142 26.70 2.65 -0.23
N VAL A 143 25.93 2.84 0.85
CA VAL A 143 24.47 2.73 0.82
C VAL A 143 23.85 4.03 1.33
N GLN A 144 22.94 4.60 0.56
CA GLN A 144 22.06 5.68 1.04
C GLN A 144 20.79 5.07 1.62
N SER A 145 20.31 5.65 2.71
CA SER A 145 19.12 5.19 3.43
C SER A 145 18.35 6.35 4.02
N LEU A 146 17.03 6.19 4.16
CA LEU A 146 16.22 7.12 4.95
C LEU A 146 16.40 6.85 6.44
N VAL A 147 16.65 7.92 7.19
CA VAL A 147 16.70 7.93 8.65
C VAL A 147 15.29 8.11 9.17
N HIS A 148 14.68 7.00 9.60
CA HIS A 148 13.36 6.96 10.19
C HIS A 148 13.29 5.87 11.26
N GLU A 149 12.30 5.93 12.15
CA GLU A 149 12.00 4.83 13.06
C GLU A 149 11.64 3.58 12.26
N LYS A 150 12.21 2.44 12.68
CA LYS A 150 11.93 1.14 12.05
C LYS A 150 10.54 0.61 12.41
N ASN A 151 10.02 1.01 13.57
CA ASN A 151 8.75 0.56 14.10
C ASN A 151 7.91 1.78 14.47
N PHE A 152 6.72 1.90 13.91
CA PHE A 152 5.84 3.05 14.15
C PHE A 152 4.39 2.67 13.85
N ARG A 153 3.45 3.54 14.24
CA ARG A 153 2.02 3.37 13.98
C ARG A 153 1.55 4.30 12.86
N VAL A 154 0.60 3.80 12.08
CA VAL A 154 -0.12 4.58 11.06
C VAL A 154 -1.60 4.50 11.39
N TRP A 155 -2.19 5.62 11.81
CA TRP A 155 -3.62 5.69 12.04
C TRP A 155 -4.36 5.45 10.73
N ALA A 156 -5.45 4.69 10.81
CA ALA A 156 -6.20 4.28 9.65
C ALA A 156 -7.69 4.61 9.82
N ASN A 157 -8.36 4.76 8.69
CA ASN A 157 -9.81 4.93 8.63
C ASN A 157 -10.39 3.71 7.92
N LEU A 158 -11.47 3.17 8.48
CA LEU A 158 -12.26 2.14 7.84
C LEU A 158 -13.27 2.83 6.92
N GLN A 159 -13.23 2.51 5.63
CA GLN A 159 -14.14 3.01 4.60
C GLN A 159 -15.02 1.89 4.07
#